data_AF-A0A0D2KF78-F1
#
_entry.id   AF-A0A0D2KF78-F1
#
_cell.length_a   1.000
_cell.length_b   1.000
_cell.length_c   1.000
_cell.angle_alpha   90.00
_cell.angle_beta   90.00
_cell.angle_gamma   90.00
#
_symmetry.space_group_name_H-M   'P 1'
#
loop_
_entity.id
_entity.type
_entity.pdbx_description
1 polymer ?
#
loop_
_entity_poly.entity_id
_entity_poly.type
_entity_poly.pdbx_seq_one_letter_code
_entity_poly.pdbx_strand_id
1 'polypeptide(L)'
;MQRPDGAARALAVLRKPSVGAELIYKYASPVVAQATDEAVDFLVAKGPALDPARLLPALARFGEPGAAPAKRGAALRYVRFALDLLRCTDGTVHNLAVALLSLDPDEGPLLDYLSRAGRDPLGRPLYDAKYALRLARDRDRPRACVKLLSQLGLHQDAVALALEQVDLDLAKAVAENGPAEDDEQLRRKLWLDIARRVVQDGGGEGDQAEHIAAVMGLLREAGGLLRIEDVLPLFPDFVTIDAFKAAIVDSLQRYSAQIDALKHEMDEATQIAGAARRAAP
;
A
#
# COMPACT_ATOMS: atom_id res chain seq x y z
N MET A 1 0.90 -2.77 -44.06
CA MET A 1 -0.54 -3.04 -44.26
C MET A 1 -0.80 -4.54 -44.09
N GLN A 2 -0.99 -5.04 -42.86
CA GLN A 2 -1.47 -6.40 -42.63
C GLN A 2 -2.99 -6.35 -42.50
N ARG A 3 -3.69 -7.08 -43.38
CA ARG A 3 -5.13 -6.98 -43.58
C ARG A 3 -5.90 -7.54 -42.36
N PRO A 4 -6.93 -6.84 -41.85
CA PRO A 4 -7.76 -7.28 -40.72
C PRO A 4 -8.50 -8.61 -40.98
N ASP A 5 -8.66 -9.01 -42.24
CA ASP A 5 -9.30 -10.29 -42.62
C ASP A 5 -8.54 -11.54 -42.19
N GLY A 6 -7.21 -11.45 -42.00
CA GLY A 6 -6.38 -12.60 -41.65
C GLY A 6 -6.64 -13.10 -40.23
N ALA A 7 -6.77 -12.19 -39.27
CA ALA A 7 -7.02 -12.53 -37.87
C ALA A 7 -8.45 -13.05 -37.65
N ALA A 8 -9.46 -12.46 -38.28
CA ALA A 8 -10.84 -12.95 -38.20
C ALA A 8 -10.99 -14.36 -38.81
N ARG A 9 -10.31 -14.63 -39.93
CA ARG A 9 -10.27 -15.97 -40.54
C ARG A 9 -9.48 -16.98 -39.70
N ALA A 10 -8.36 -16.56 -39.11
CA ALA A 10 -7.61 -17.40 -38.16
C ALA A 10 -8.48 -17.74 -36.95
N LEU A 11 -9.22 -16.77 -36.40
CA LEU A 11 -10.12 -16.98 -35.26
C LEU A 11 -11.31 -17.90 -35.61
N ALA A 12 -11.86 -17.80 -36.84
CA ALA A 12 -12.86 -18.74 -37.34
C ALA A 12 -12.32 -20.18 -37.51
N VAL A 13 -11.04 -20.34 -37.84
CA VAL A 13 -10.37 -21.65 -37.92
C VAL A 13 -10.06 -22.19 -36.52
N LEU A 14 -9.60 -21.34 -35.58
CA LEU A 14 -9.32 -21.70 -34.19
C LEU A 14 -10.60 -22.04 -33.40
N ARG A 15 -11.77 -21.52 -33.81
CA ARG A 15 -13.08 -21.89 -33.25
C ARG A 15 -13.50 -23.34 -33.54
N LYS A 16 -12.88 -24.01 -34.51
CA LYS A 16 -13.21 -25.40 -34.85
C LYS A 16 -12.74 -26.36 -33.73
N PRO A 17 -13.56 -27.36 -33.36
CA PRO A 17 -13.28 -28.26 -32.23
C PRO A 17 -12.06 -29.19 -32.44
N SER A 18 -11.50 -29.23 -33.64
CA SER A 18 -10.36 -30.06 -34.05
C SER A 18 -8.99 -29.40 -33.87
N VAL A 19 -8.93 -28.17 -33.36
CA VAL A 19 -7.66 -27.44 -33.18
C VAL A 19 -7.12 -27.68 -31.77
N GLY A 20 -5.93 -28.30 -31.69
CA GLY A 20 -5.23 -28.53 -30.42
C GLY A 20 -4.76 -27.23 -29.76
N ALA A 21 -4.69 -27.22 -28.42
CA ALA A 21 -4.29 -26.06 -27.61
C ALA A 21 -2.94 -25.43 -28.05
N GLU A 22 -2.01 -26.24 -28.54
CA GLU A 22 -0.71 -25.82 -29.13
C GLU A 22 -0.85 -24.78 -30.26
N LEU A 23 -1.81 -24.95 -31.16
CA LEU A 23 -2.07 -24.02 -32.27
C LEU A 23 -2.71 -22.72 -31.75
N ILE A 24 -3.52 -22.81 -30.70
CA ILE A 24 -4.12 -21.65 -30.05
C ILE A 24 -3.03 -20.78 -29.42
N TYR A 25 -2.06 -21.36 -28.71
CA TYR A 25 -0.94 -20.60 -28.15
C TYR A 25 -0.06 -19.95 -29.23
N LYS A 26 0.23 -20.67 -30.32
CA LYS A 26 1.08 -20.17 -31.41
C LYS A 26 0.46 -18.96 -32.13
N TYR A 27 -0.86 -18.94 -32.29
CA TYR A 27 -1.57 -17.87 -32.98
C TYR A 27 -2.22 -16.86 -32.03
N ALA A 28 -2.14 -17.03 -30.71
CA ALA A 28 -2.69 -16.09 -29.74
C ALA A 28 -2.10 -14.68 -29.88
N SER A 29 -0.76 -14.54 -29.97
CA SER A 29 -0.10 -13.23 -30.08
C SER A 29 -0.56 -12.40 -31.31
N PRO A 30 -0.55 -12.93 -32.55
CA PRO A 30 -1.02 -12.17 -33.71
C PRO A 30 -2.55 -11.95 -33.73
N VAL A 31 -3.34 -12.90 -33.22
CA VAL A 31 -4.81 -12.79 -33.21
C VAL A 31 -5.28 -11.75 -32.19
N VAL A 32 -4.73 -11.76 -30.97
CA VAL A 32 -5.08 -10.78 -29.93
C VAL A 32 -4.58 -9.38 -30.30
N ALA A 33 -3.44 -9.26 -30.99
CA ALA A 33 -2.92 -7.98 -31.51
C ALA A 33 -3.90 -7.28 -32.47
N GLN A 34 -4.61 -8.05 -33.30
CA GLN A 34 -5.49 -7.53 -34.35
C GLN A 34 -6.98 -7.49 -33.97
N ALA A 35 -7.49 -8.51 -33.25
CA ALA A 35 -8.91 -8.68 -32.93
C ALA A 35 -9.12 -8.90 -31.43
N THR A 36 -8.80 -7.90 -30.61
CA THR A 36 -8.67 -8.06 -29.15
C THR A 36 -9.97 -8.45 -28.46
N ASP A 37 -11.13 -7.90 -28.83
CA ASP A 37 -12.41 -8.24 -28.19
C ASP A 37 -12.89 -9.66 -28.57
N GLU A 38 -12.99 -9.97 -29.87
CA GLU A 38 -13.44 -11.29 -30.33
C GLU A 38 -12.49 -12.44 -29.93
N ALA A 39 -11.19 -12.14 -29.83
CA ALA A 39 -10.18 -13.09 -29.35
C ALA A 39 -10.31 -13.32 -27.85
N VAL A 40 -10.53 -12.26 -27.05
CA VAL A 40 -10.75 -12.39 -25.61
C VAL A 40 -12.03 -13.18 -25.34
N ASP A 41 -13.12 -12.92 -26.04
CA ASP A 41 -14.38 -13.67 -25.87
C ASP A 41 -14.21 -15.16 -26.22
N PHE A 42 -13.43 -15.45 -27.26
CA PHE A 42 -13.07 -16.83 -27.62
C PHE A 42 -12.20 -17.52 -26.56
N LEU A 43 -11.20 -16.81 -26.03
CA LEU A 43 -10.31 -17.33 -24.98
C LEU A 43 -11.06 -17.55 -23.66
N VAL A 44 -11.99 -16.66 -23.31
CA VAL A 44 -12.91 -16.82 -22.16
C VAL A 44 -13.80 -18.05 -22.37
N ALA A 45 -14.39 -18.22 -23.55
CA ALA A 45 -15.25 -19.37 -23.86
C ALA A 45 -14.52 -20.72 -23.86
N LYS A 46 -13.22 -20.75 -24.20
CA LYS A 46 -12.35 -21.94 -24.16
C LYS A 46 -11.55 -22.06 -22.86
N GLY A 47 -11.73 -21.13 -21.93
CA GLY A 47 -10.93 -20.87 -20.73
C GLY A 47 -10.50 -22.08 -19.90
N PRO A 48 -11.35 -23.08 -19.58
CA PRO A 48 -10.93 -24.18 -18.71
C PRO A 48 -9.96 -25.18 -19.35
N ALA A 49 -9.75 -25.11 -20.67
CA ALA A 49 -8.84 -26.00 -21.41
C ALA A 49 -7.50 -25.34 -21.78
N LEU A 50 -7.31 -24.07 -21.43
CA LEU A 50 -6.15 -23.27 -21.81
C LEU A 50 -5.40 -22.79 -20.57
N ASP A 51 -4.08 -22.93 -20.60
CA ASP A 51 -3.16 -22.44 -19.59
C ASP A 51 -2.95 -20.92 -19.79
N PRO A 52 -3.39 -20.08 -18.84
CA PRO A 52 -3.23 -18.64 -18.96
C PRO A 52 -1.77 -18.19 -18.95
N ALA A 53 -0.84 -18.96 -18.38
CA ALA A 53 0.59 -18.63 -18.39
C ALA A 53 1.17 -18.59 -19.81
N ARG A 54 0.73 -19.50 -20.68
CA ARG A 54 1.16 -19.57 -22.09
C ARG A 54 0.55 -18.46 -22.96
N LEU A 55 -0.50 -17.79 -22.48
CA LEU A 55 -1.14 -16.66 -23.15
C LEU A 55 -0.58 -15.30 -22.71
N LEU A 56 0.28 -15.28 -21.68
CA LEU A 56 0.92 -14.06 -21.17
C LEU A 56 1.73 -13.29 -22.22
N PRO A 57 2.55 -13.90 -23.09
CA PRO A 57 3.31 -13.13 -24.08
C PRO A 57 2.42 -12.39 -25.09
N ALA A 58 1.21 -12.91 -25.34
CA ALA A 58 0.22 -12.26 -26.20
C ALA A 58 -0.43 -11.06 -25.49
N LEU A 59 -0.66 -11.17 -24.19
CA LEU A 59 -1.38 -10.17 -23.39
C LEU A 59 -0.46 -9.11 -22.77
N ALA A 60 0.80 -9.44 -22.51
CA ALA A 60 1.82 -8.55 -21.95
C ALA A 60 2.03 -7.28 -22.79
N ARG A 61 1.85 -7.39 -24.11
CA ARG A 61 1.92 -6.25 -25.05
C ARG A 61 0.85 -5.19 -24.80
N PHE A 62 -0.29 -5.56 -24.19
CA PHE A 62 -1.33 -4.60 -23.80
C PHE A 62 -1.06 -3.96 -22.44
N GLY A 63 -0.11 -4.51 -21.66
CA GLY A 63 0.40 -3.95 -20.42
C GLY A 63 1.52 -2.92 -20.61
N GLU A 64 1.89 -2.58 -21.84
CA GLU A 64 2.89 -1.54 -22.14
C GLU A 64 2.25 -0.14 -22.27
N PRO A 65 2.97 0.93 -21.84
CA PRO A 65 2.51 2.30 -21.97
C PRO A 65 2.44 2.70 -23.45
N GLY A 66 1.24 2.64 -24.02
CA GLY A 66 0.99 2.88 -25.45
C GLY A 66 -0.13 2.03 -26.04
N ALA A 67 -0.60 1.00 -25.33
CA ALA A 67 -1.74 0.19 -25.78
C ALA A 67 -3.05 1.00 -25.77
N ALA A 68 -3.96 0.76 -26.71
CA ALA A 68 -5.26 1.43 -26.74
C ALA A 68 -6.12 1.02 -25.53
N PRO A 69 -6.86 1.94 -24.88
CA PRO A 69 -7.63 1.66 -23.67
C PRO A 69 -8.69 0.57 -23.87
N ALA A 70 -9.31 0.49 -25.05
CA ALA A 70 -10.24 -0.59 -25.40
C ALA A 70 -9.57 -1.98 -25.36
N LYS A 71 -8.35 -2.09 -25.88
CA LYS A 71 -7.57 -3.35 -25.88
C LYS A 71 -7.08 -3.72 -24.47
N ARG A 72 -6.79 -2.72 -23.64
CA ARG A 72 -6.47 -2.90 -22.21
C ARG A 72 -7.67 -3.44 -21.44
N GLY A 73 -8.86 -2.87 -21.66
CA GLY A 73 -10.11 -3.33 -21.05
C GLY A 73 -10.41 -4.79 -21.40
N ALA A 74 -10.23 -5.19 -22.66
CA ALA A 74 -10.38 -6.57 -23.08
C ALA A 74 -9.35 -7.51 -22.39
N ALA A 75 -8.08 -7.11 -22.32
CA ALA A 75 -7.06 -7.88 -21.59
C ALA A 75 -7.38 -8.00 -20.09
N LEU A 76 -7.87 -6.93 -19.45
CA LEU A 76 -8.33 -6.94 -18.06
C LEU A 76 -9.53 -7.86 -17.85
N ARG A 77 -10.50 -7.90 -18.77
CA ARG A 77 -11.62 -8.85 -18.70
C ARG A 77 -11.13 -10.30 -18.69
N TYR A 78 -10.18 -10.63 -19.56
CA TYR A 78 -9.59 -11.98 -19.60
C TYR A 78 -8.83 -12.29 -18.31
N VAL A 79 -8.03 -11.35 -17.81
CA VAL A 79 -7.25 -11.54 -16.58
C VAL A 79 -8.16 -11.69 -15.36
N ARG A 80 -9.22 -10.89 -15.24
CA ARG A 80 -10.24 -11.06 -14.19
C ARG A 80 -10.91 -12.42 -14.28
N PHE A 81 -11.28 -12.86 -15.49
CA PHE A 81 -11.83 -14.19 -15.70
C PHE A 81 -10.86 -15.32 -15.30
N ALA A 82 -9.57 -15.18 -15.62
CA ALA A 82 -8.55 -16.15 -15.21
C ALA A 82 -8.32 -16.17 -13.69
N LEU A 83 -8.49 -15.03 -13.02
CA LEU A 83 -8.38 -14.93 -11.56
C LEU A 83 -9.63 -15.49 -10.86
N ASP A 84 -10.82 -15.08 -11.30
CA ASP A 84 -12.09 -15.41 -10.64
C ASP A 84 -12.56 -16.84 -10.94
N LEU A 85 -12.47 -17.27 -12.20
CA LEU A 85 -13.00 -18.57 -12.63
C LEU A 85 -11.94 -19.67 -12.64
N LEU A 86 -10.71 -19.38 -13.09
CA LEU A 86 -9.64 -20.38 -13.17
C LEU A 86 -8.82 -20.47 -11.87
N ARG A 87 -8.99 -19.52 -10.93
CA ARG A 87 -8.25 -19.42 -9.66
C ARG A 87 -6.75 -19.64 -9.85
N CYS A 88 -6.20 -19.11 -10.93
CA CYS A 88 -4.79 -19.33 -11.24
C CYS A 88 -3.92 -18.67 -10.18
N THR A 89 -3.07 -19.47 -9.53
CA THR A 89 -2.10 -19.02 -8.52
C THR A 89 -0.75 -18.64 -9.13
N ASP A 90 -0.66 -18.57 -10.46
CA ASP A 90 0.59 -18.26 -11.15
C ASP A 90 0.92 -16.77 -11.02
N GLY A 91 2.02 -16.46 -10.35
CA GLY A 91 2.42 -15.08 -10.09
C GLY A 91 2.71 -14.26 -11.35
N THR A 92 2.97 -14.90 -12.49
CA THR A 92 3.14 -14.19 -13.76
C THR A 92 1.83 -13.60 -14.29
N VAL A 93 0.69 -14.28 -14.06
CA VAL A 93 -0.66 -13.77 -14.35
C VAL A 93 -1.00 -12.62 -13.43
N HIS A 94 -0.68 -12.75 -12.13
CA HIS A 94 -0.88 -11.66 -11.18
C HIS A 94 0.01 -10.45 -11.47
N ASN A 95 1.24 -10.64 -11.94
CA ASN A 95 2.13 -9.55 -12.37
C ASN A 95 1.58 -8.83 -13.60
N LEU A 96 1.02 -9.56 -14.56
CA LEU A 96 0.34 -8.96 -15.71
C LEU A 96 -0.92 -8.18 -15.26
N ALA A 97 -1.68 -8.70 -14.31
CA ALA A 97 -2.83 -7.99 -13.74
C ALA A 97 -2.41 -6.64 -13.14
N VAL A 98 -1.36 -6.62 -12.32
CA VAL A 98 -0.77 -5.38 -11.78
C VAL A 98 -0.30 -4.47 -12.90
N ALA A 99 0.30 -5.01 -13.96
CA ALA A 99 0.76 -4.23 -15.09
C ALA A 99 -0.35 -3.61 -15.93
N LEU A 100 -1.51 -4.25 -16.03
CA LEU A 100 -2.67 -3.68 -16.70
C LEU A 100 -3.36 -2.65 -15.81
N LEU A 101 -3.53 -2.95 -14.52
CA LEU A 101 -4.21 -2.06 -13.56
C LEU A 101 -3.44 -0.78 -13.28
N SER A 102 -2.09 -0.83 -13.24
CA SER A 102 -1.26 0.37 -13.03
C SER A 102 -1.23 1.33 -14.23
N LEU A 103 -1.75 0.93 -15.39
CA LEU A 103 -1.93 1.81 -16.54
C LEU A 103 -3.22 2.65 -16.46
N ASP A 104 -4.18 2.25 -15.64
CA ASP A 104 -5.44 2.98 -15.51
C ASP A 104 -5.24 4.23 -14.65
N PRO A 105 -5.81 5.40 -15.04
CA PRO A 105 -5.67 6.65 -14.29
C PRO A 105 -6.24 6.58 -12.87
N ASP A 106 -7.17 5.66 -12.61
CA ASP A 106 -7.72 5.43 -11.27
C ASP A 106 -6.92 4.36 -10.51
N GLU A 107 -6.44 4.71 -9.32
CA GLU A 107 -5.72 3.79 -8.43
C GLU A 107 -6.64 2.85 -7.64
N GLY A 108 -7.95 3.14 -7.58
CA GLY A 108 -8.92 2.34 -6.84
C GLY A 108 -8.93 0.85 -7.23
N PRO A 109 -9.03 0.50 -8.52
CA PRO A 109 -8.99 -0.90 -8.97
C PRO A 109 -7.67 -1.61 -8.63
N LEU A 110 -6.55 -0.90 -8.67
CA LEU A 110 -5.24 -1.45 -8.31
C LEU A 110 -5.16 -1.70 -6.80
N LEU A 111 -5.64 -0.78 -5.97
CA LEU A 111 -5.67 -0.91 -4.52
C LEU A 111 -6.58 -2.04 -4.04
N ASP A 112 -7.76 -2.19 -4.66
CA ASP A 112 -8.69 -3.29 -4.36
C ASP A 112 -8.05 -4.63 -4.73
N TYR A 113 -7.37 -4.70 -5.88
CA TYR A 113 -6.65 -5.89 -6.31
C TYR A 113 -5.51 -6.27 -5.34
N LEU A 114 -4.67 -5.31 -4.94
CA LEU A 114 -3.57 -5.54 -3.98
C LEU A 114 -4.07 -5.96 -2.58
N SER A 115 -5.30 -5.60 -2.23
CA SER A 115 -5.89 -5.89 -0.93
C SER A 115 -6.67 -7.21 -0.91
N ARG A 116 -7.39 -7.53 -1.99
CA ARG A 116 -8.30 -8.69 -2.07
C ARG A 116 -7.78 -9.81 -2.96
N ALA A 117 -7.60 -9.52 -4.26
CA ALA A 117 -7.45 -10.55 -5.29
C ALA A 117 -5.99 -10.97 -5.55
N GLY A 118 -5.01 -10.20 -5.06
CA GLY A 118 -3.59 -10.53 -5.14
C GLY A 118 -3.09 -11.43 -4.02
N ARG A 119 -3.96 -11.96 -3.14
CA ARG A 119 -3.58 -12.75 -1.96
C ARG A 119 -4.07 -14.19 -2.08
N ASP A 120 -3.17 -15.14 -1.80
CA ASP A 120 -3.48 -16.56 -1.65
C ASP A 120 -4.38 -16.80 -0.40
N PRO A 121 -5.07 -17.96 -0.24
CA PRO A 121 -5.82 -18.28 0.97
C PRO A 121 -4.98 -18.23 2.25
N LEU A 122 -3.65 -18.32 2.13
CA LEU A 122 -2.66 -18.16 3.21
C LEU A 122 -2.21 -16.71 3.43
N GLY A 123 -2.82 -15.72 2.76
CA GLY A 123 -2.51 -14.30 2.88
C GLY A 123 -1.21 -13.85 2.20
N ARG A 124 -0.55 -14.74 1.45
CA ARG A 124 0.69 -14.42 0.73
C ARG A 124 0.39 -13.70 -0.58
N PRO A 125 1.14 -12.63 -0.93
CA PRO A 125 0.98 -11.98 -2.22
C PRO A 125 1.38 -12.98 -3.31
N LEU A 126 0.44 -13.26 -4.22
CA LEU A 126 0.69 -14.11 -5.39
C LEU A 126 1.45 -13.36 -6.49
N TYR A 127 1.56 -12.03 -6.38
CA TYR A 127 2.37 -11.18 -7.27
C TYR A 127 3.76 -10.91 -6.70
N ASP A 128 4.71 -10.59 -7.59
CA ASP A 128 6.00 -10.05 -7.22
C ASP A 128 5.84 -8.57 -6.80
N ALA A 129 5.88 -8.34 -5.49
CA ALA A 129 5.77 -7.01 -4.90
C ALA A 129 6.89 -6.05 -5.34
N LYS A 130 8.09 -6.54 -5.68
CA LYS A 130 9.19 -5.68 -6.17
C LYS A 130 8.94 -5.24 -7.61
N TYR A 131 8.42 -6.15 -8.44
CA TYR A 131 8.01 -5.81 -9.79
C TYR A 131 6.85 -4.80 -9.78
N ALA A 132 5.83 -5.05 -8.96
CA ALA A 132 4.70 -4.15 -8.77
C ALA A 132 5.15 -2.74 -8.33
N LEU A 133 6.09 -2.65 -7.38
CA LEU A 133 6.60 -1.37 -6.88
C LEU A 133 7.34 -0.59 -7.97
N ARG A 134 8.21 -1.25 -8.74
CA ARG A 134 8.91 -0.60 -9.86
C ARG A 134 7.90 0.00 -10.84
N LEU A 135 6.89 -0.80 -11.18
CA LEU A 135 5.88 -0.40 -12.15
C LEU A 135 4.98 0.73 -11.66
N ALA A 136 4.64 0.74 -10.37
CA ALA A 136 3.87 1.81 -9.75
C ALA A 136 4.69 3.13 -9.70
N ARG A 137 6.02 3.06 -9.49
CA ARG A 137 6.90 4.23 -9.55
C ARG A 137 7.06 4.75 -10.99
N ASP A 138 7.26 3.86 -11.95
CA ASP A 138 7.42 4.23 -13.37
C ASP A 138 6.15 4.90 -13.94
N ARG A 139 4.99 4.65 -13.32
CA ARG A 139 3.67 5.13 -13.77
C ARG A 139 3.06 6.18 -12.85
N ASP A 140 3.85 6.70 -11.92
CA ASP A 140 3.49 7.79 -11.01
C ASP A 140 2.22 7.49 -10.19
N ARG A 141 2.18 6.31 -9.54
CA ARG A 141 1.06 5.83 -8.71
C ARG A 141 1.40 5.82 -7.23
N PRO A 142 1.34 6.97 -6.55
CA PRO A 142 1.88 7.11 -5.21
C PRO A 142 1.08 6.31 -4.16
N ARG A 143 -0.26 6.23 -4.22
CA ARG A 143 -1.03 5.51 -3.18
C ARG A 143 -0.77 4.00 -3.25
N ALA A 144 -0.72 3.45 -4.45
CA ALA A 144 -0.33 2.06 -4.67
C ALA A 144 1.11 1.77 -4.21
N CYS A 145 2.05 2.67 -4.47
CA CYS A 145 3.43 2.55 -3.98
C CYS A 145 3.50 2.49 -2.45
N VAL A 146 2.81 3.40 -1.74
CA VAL A 146 2.75 3.42 -0.27
C VAL A 146 2.24 2.08 0.28
N LYS A 147 1.18 1.53 -0.33
CA LYS A 147 0.63 0.24 0.08
C LYS A 147 1.61 -0.91 -0.14
N LEU A 148 2.28 -0.94 -1.29
CA LEU A 148 3.27 -1.97 -1.64
C LEU A 148 4.50 -1.90 -0.73
N LEU A 149 5.02 -0.70 -0.47
CA LEU A 149 6.13 -0.48 0.46
C LEU A 149 5.78 -0.95 1.88
N SER A 150 4.56 -0.64 2.33
CA SER A 150 4.05 -1.10 3.63
C SER A 150 3.98 -2.63 3.71
N GLN A 151 3.60 -3.32 2.63
CA GLN A 151 3.59 -4.78 2.57
C GLN A 151 5.00 -5.40 2.54
N LEU A 152 5.97 -4.68 1.98
CA LEU A 152 7.38 -5.08 1.94
C LEU A 152 8.12 -4.82 3.26
N GLY A 153 7.46 -4.21 4.26
CA GLY A 153 8.08 -3.80 5.53
C GLY A 153 8.93 -2.53 5.43
N LEU A 154 8.92 -1.84 4.28
CA LEU A 154 9.68 -0.61 4.06
C LEU A 154 8.86 0.61 4.48
N HIS A 155 8.54 0.69 5.78
CA HIS A 155 7.63 1.71 6.31
C HIS A 155 8.20 3.13 6.24
N GLN A 156 9.53 3.29 6.36
CA GLN A 156 10.20 4.60 6.24
C GLN A 156 10.01 5.21 4.85
N ASP A 157 10.31 4.44 3.82
CA ASP A 157 10.11 4.87 2.43
C ASP A 157 8.62 5.10 2.13
N ALA A 158 7.73 4.28 2.71
CA ALA A 158 6.29 4.42 2.54
C ALA A 158 5.77 5.75 3.12
N VAL A 159 6.22 6.13 4.32
CA VAL A 159 5.85 7.39 4.96
C VAL A 159 6.43 8.58 4.20
N ALA A 160 7.69 8.52 3.79
CA ALA A 160 8.30 9.57 2.98
C ALA A 160 7.53 9.83 1.68
N LEU A 161 7.19 8.76 0.94
CA LEU A 161 6.41 8.89 -0.30
C LEU A 161 4.99 9.41 -0.05
N ALA A 162 4.33 8.95 1.04
CA ALA A 162 2.99 9.42 1.39
C ALA A 162 2.97 10.93 1.69
N LEU A 163 4.00 11.42 2.40
CA LEU A 163 4.18 12.82 2.74
C LEU A 163 4.52 13.70 1.52
N GLU A 164 5.19 13.17 0.51
CA GLU A 164 5.56 13.93 -0.69
C GLU A 164 4.45 14.03 -1.74
N GLN A 165 3.68 12.95 -1.94
CA GLN A 165 2.86 12.79 -3.16
C GLN A 165 1.39 12.42 -2.90
N VAL A 166 1.03 12.08 -1.66
CA VAL A 166 -0.34 11.64 -1.34
C VAL A 166 -1.02 12.60 -0.38
N ASP A 167 -0.96 12.29 0.91
CA ASP A 167 -1.78 12.89 1.96
C ASP A 167 -1.16 12.54 3.32
N LEU A 168 -1.21 13.51 4.24
CA LEU A 168 -0.70 13.35 5.61
C LEU A 168 -1.46 12.27 6.40
N ASP A 169 -2.76 12.12 6.16
CA ASP A 169 -3.59 11.10 6.83
C ASP A 169 -3.19 9.68 6.42
N LEU A 170 -2.75 9.47 5.17
CA LEU A 170 -2.24 8.18 4.75
C LEU A 170 -0.90 7.87 5.41
N ALA A 171 -0.03 8.88 5.57
CA ALA A 171 1.24 8.73 6.28
C ALA A 171 1.02 8.32 7.75
N LYS A 172 0.05 8.96 8.44
CA LYS A 172 -0.37 8.57 9.79
C LYS A 172 -0.86 7.13 9.86
N ALA A 173 -1.76 6.74 8.96
CA ALA A 173 -2.30 5.39 8.92
C ALA A 173 -1.21 4.32 8.71
N VAL A 174 -0.18 4.62 7.92
CA VAL A 174 0.98 3.73 7.73
C VAL A 174 1.88 3.69 8.97
N ALA A 175 2.09 4.81 9.66
CA ALA A 175 2.88 4.85 10.89
C ALA A 175 2.21 4.11 12.05
N GLU A 176 0.87 4.10 12.10
CA GLU A 176 0.08 3.39 13.11
C GLU A 176 -0.04 1.88 12.80
N ASN A 177 -0.39 1.52 11.56
CA ASN A 177 -0.70 0.13 11.18
C ASN A 177 0.46 -0.65 10.55
N GLY A 178 1.53 0.04 10.13
CA GLY A 178 2.63 -0.54 9.37
C GLY A 178 3.58 -1.39 10.21
N PRO A 179 4.29 -0.79 11.17
CA PRO A 179 5.27 -1.51 11.99
C PRO A 179 4.61 -2.55 12.90
N ALA A 180 5.26 -3.71 13.03
CA ALA A 180 4.88 -4.76 13.97
C ALA A 180 4.78 -4.19 15.40
N GLU A 181 3.92 -4.77 16.24
CA GLU A 181 3.66 -4.27 17.60
C GLU A 181 4.92 -4.13 18.46
N ASP A 182 5.96 -4.93 18.17
CA ASP A 182 7.22 -4.93 18.89
C ASP A 182 8.20 -3.82 18.46
N ASP A 183 7.96 -3.13 17.34
CA ASP A 183 8.87 -2.14 16.74
C ASP A 183 8.53 -0.70 17.14
N GLU A 184 8.42 -0.46 18.46
CA GLU A 184 8.10 0.85 19.03
C GLU A 184 9.12 1.93 18.60
N GLN A 185 10.40 1.56 18.49
CA GLN A 185 11.46 2.45 18.01
C GLN A 185 11.23 2.92 16.57
N LEU A 186 10.75 2.03 15.70
CA LEU A 186 10.45 2.36 14.31
C LEU A 186 9.22 3.27 14.24
N ARG A 187 8.15 2.95 14.98
CA ARG A 187 6.96 3.81 15.12
C ARG A 187 7.34 5.22 15.53
N ARG A 188 8.14 5.34 16.59
CA ARG A 188 8.62 6.61 17.11
C ARG A 188 9.39 7.42 16.05
N LYS A 189 10.27 6.76 15.28
CA LYS A 189 10.99 7.41 14.17
C LYS A 189 10.04 7.90 13.08
N LEU A 190 9.10 7.06 12.64
CA LEU A 190 8.13 7.44 11.60
C LEU A 190 7.28 8.64 12.02
N TRP A 191 6.78 8.66 13.26
CA TRP A 191 6.02 9.79 13.79
C TRP A 191 6.87 11.06 13.92
N LEU A 192 8.15 10.95 14.26
CA LEU A 192 9.08 12.08 14.25
C LEU A 192 9.32 12.60 12.84
N ASP A 193 9.45 11.73 11.86
CA ASP A 193 9.65 12.11 10.45
C ASP A 193 8.40 12.82 9.91
N ILE A 194 7.20 12.33 10.25
CA ILE A 194 5.93 13.02 9.96
C ILE A 194 5.92 14.40 10.61
N ALA A 195 6.20 14.49 11.92
CA ALA A 195 6.20 15.76 12.65
C ALA A 195 7.22 16.76 12.06
N ARG A 196 8.43 16.28 11.72
CA ARG A 196 9.46 17.08 11.05
C ARG A 196 8.97 17.65 9.73
N ARG A 197 8.28 16.83 8.92
CA ARG A 197 7.74 17.28 7.64
C ARG A 197 6.65 18.33 7.81
N VAL A 198 5.74 18.15 8.77
CA VAL A 198 4.69 19.15 9.08
C VAL A 198 5.29 20.50 9.47
N VAL A 199 6.35 20.49 10.28
CA VAL A 199 7.04 21.73 10.69
C VAL A 199 7.78 22.38 9.51
N GLN A 200 8.34 21.58 8.59
CA GLN A 200 9.09 22.09 7.43
C GLN A 200 8.18 22.64 6.30
N ASP A 201 7.06 21.99 6.01
CA ASP A 201 6.11 22.46 4.98
C ASP A 201 5.38 23.74 5.40
N GLY A 202 5.27 23.99 6.71
CA GLY A 202 4.72 25.21 7.30
C GLY A 202 5.67 26.43 7.30
N GLY A 203 6.81 26.39 6.61
CA GLY A 203 7.85 27.43 6.61
C GLY A 203 7.47 28.78 5.97
N GLY A 204 6.18 29.05 5.72
CA GLY A 204 5.69 30.39 5.38
C GLY A 204 5.43 31.19 6.65
N GLU A 205 5.86 32.45 6.69
CA GLU A 205 5.85 33.37 7.84
C GLU A 205 4.45 33.69 8.46
N GLY A 206 3.38 32.97 8.08
CA GLY A 206 1.99 33.32 8.37
C GLY A 206 1.37 32.77 9.65
N ASP A 207 1.57 31.50 10.03
CA ASP A 207 0.77 30.87 11.10
C ASP A 207 1.52 29.79 11.91
N GLN A 208 2.60 30.17 12.61
CA GLN A 208 3.35 29.27 13.49
C GLN A 208 2.47 28.62 14.59
N ALA A 209 1.44 29.32 15.07
CA ALA A 209 0.52 28.79 16.09
C ALA A 209 -0.33 27.62 15.57
N GLU A 210 -0.75 27.65 14.30
CA GLU A 210 -1.52 26.57 13.68
C GLU A 210 -0.65 25.32 13.47
N HIS A 211 0.62 25.51 13.07
CA HIS A 211 1.56 24.40 12.95
C HIS A 211 1.86 23.74 14.29
N ILE A 212 2.03 24.53 15.36
CA ILE A 212 2.21 24.00 16.71
C ILE A 212 0.95 23.22 17.12
N ALA A 213 -0.24 23.76 16.88
CA ALA A 213 -1.49 23.06 17.17
C ALA A 213 -1.61 21.73 16.40
N ALA A 214 -1.22 21.71 15.12
CA ALA A 214 -1.21 20.50 14.28
C ALA A 214 -0.24 19.44 14.83
N VAL A 215 1.00 19.84 15.14
CA VAL A 215 2.02 18.97 15.73
C VAL A 215 1.62 18.48 17.11
N MET A 216 0.98 19.32 17.92
CA MET A 216 0.43 18.92 19.21
C MET A 216 -0.74 17.93 19.04
N GLY A 217 -1.53 18.05 17.97
CA GLY A 217 -2.52 17.05 17.56
C GLY A 217 -1.85 15.70 17.23
N LEU A 218 -0.78 15.72 16.43
CA LEU A 218 0.02 14.52 16.13
C LEU A 218 0.57 13.85 17.38
N LEU A 219 1.05 14.62 18.35
CA LEU A 219 1.56 14.08 19.62
C LEU A 219 0.47 13.36 20.44
N ARG A 220 -0.78 13.85 20.38
CA ARG A 220 -1.92 13.17 21.02
C ARG A 220 -2.31 11.91 20.27
N GLU A 221 -2.35 11.96 18.94
CA GLU A 221 -2.63 10.80 18.08
C GLU A 221 -1.56 9.70 18.21
N ALA A 222 -0.30 10.08 18.40
CA ALA A 222 0.80 9.16 18.64
C ALA A 222 0.72 8.43 19.99
N GLY A 223 -0.30 8.68 20.82
CA GLY A 223 -0.63 7.84 21.98
C GLY A 223 0.45 7.76 23.06
N GLY A 224 1.36 8.73 23.14
CA GLY A 224 2.48 8.73 24.09
C GLY A 224 3.80 8.17 23.56
N LEU A 225 3.86 7.71 22.29
CA LEU A 225 5.10 7.31 21.62
C LEU A 225 6.12 8.46 21.52
N LEU A 226 5.60 9.68 21.41
CA LEU A 226 6.39 10.91 21.33
C LEU A 226 6.09 11.83 22.49
N ARG A 227 7.15 12.47 22.99
CA ARG A 227 7.08 13.50 24.01
C ARG A 227 7.28 14.85 23.37
N ILE A 228 6.82 15.89 24.06
CA ILE A 228 7.06 17.27 23.64
C ILE A 228 8.57 17.55 23.50
N GLU A 229 9.38 16.97 24.38
CA GLU A 229 10.84 17.05 24.37
C GLU A 229 11.47 16.61 23.03
N ASP A 230 10.84 15.68 22.33
CA ASP A 230 11.37 15.13 21.07
C ASP A 230 11.11 16.06 19.88
N VAL A 231 10.08 16.90 19.99
CA VAL A 231 9.60 17.77 18.92
C VAL A 231 10.04 19.22 19.13
N LEU A 232 10.31 19.64 20.37
CA LEU A 232 10.87 20.96 20.68
C LEU A 232 12.11 21.35 19.83
N PRO A 233 13.10 20.46 19.61
CA PRO A 233 14.27 20.79 18.79
C PRO A 233 13.97 21.00 17.30
N LEU A 234 12.77 20.63 16.83
CA LEU A 234 12.36 20.79 15.43
C LEU A 234 11.93 22.23 15.12
N PHE A 235 11.62 23.02 16.15
CA PHE A 235 11.19 24.41 16.01
C PHE A 235 12.37 25.38 16.13
N PRO A 236 12.34 26.52 15.42
CA PRO A 236 13.37 27.55 15.55
C PRO A 236 13.36 28.21 16.94
N ASP A 237 14.51 28.73 17.37
CA ASP A 237 14.72 29.30 18.73
C ASP A 237 13.76 30.44 19.13
N PHE A 238 13.07 31.06 18.17
CA PHE A 238 12.21 32.23 18.38
C PHE A 238 10.71 31.92 18.49
N VAL A 239 10.31 30.64 18.52
CA VAL A 239 8.89 30.31 18.66
C VAL A 239 8.37 30.78 20.03
N THR A 240 7.29 31.54 20.01
CA THR A 240 6.65 32.08 21.22
C THR A 240 6.25 30.94 22.16
N ILE A 241 6.86 30.90 23.34
CA ILE A 241 6.61 29.94 24.42
C ILE A 241 5.11 29.82 24.76
N ASP A 242 4.33 30.87 24.55
CA ASP A 242 2.89 30.88 24.80
C ASP A 242 2.14 29.80 24.02
N ALA A 243 2.56 29.46 22.80
CA ALA A 243 1.95 28.40 22.00
C ALA A 243 2.22 26.99 22.57
N PHE A 244 3.36 26.79 23.25
CA PHE A 244 3.69 25.53 23.90
C PHE A 244 3.22 25.46 25.36
N LYS A 245 2.83 26.58 25.97
CA LYS A 245 2.49 26.64 27.40
C LYS A 245 1.42 25.61 27.78
N ALA A 246 0.33 25.52 27.02
CA ALA A 246 -0.74 24.57 27.29
C ALA A 246 -0.26 23.10 27.20
N ALA A 247 0.57 22.83 26.19
CA ALA A 247 1.14 21.51 25.93
C ALA A 247 2.17 21.06 26.99
N ILE A 248 2.99 22.01 27.46
CA ILE A 248 3.96 21.79 28.53
C ILE A 248 3.23 21.56 29.85
N VAL A 249 2.20 22.36 30.16
CA VAL A 249 1.39 22.18 31.39
C VAL A 249 0.72 20.81 31.40
N ASP A 250 0.10 20.40 30.30
CA ASP A 250 -0.53 19.08 30.15
C ASP A 250 0.50 17.94 30.31
N SER A 251 1.69 18.08 29.71
CA SER A 251 2.77 17.10 29.88
C SER A 251 3.27 17.02 31.33
N LEU A 252 3.47 18.17 31.99
CA LEU A 252 3.87 18.24 33.40
C LEU A 252 2.82 17.67 34.34
N GLN A 253 1.54 17.89 34.06
CA GLN A 253 0.43 17.30 34.81
C GLN A 253 0.44 15.77 34.72
N ARG A 254 0.69 15.20 33.52
CA ARG A 254 0.85 13.74 33.36
C ARG A 254 2.04 13.20 34.15
N TYR A 255 3.18 13.89 34.13
CA TYR A 255 4.34 13.47 34.93
C TYR A 255 4.04 13.49 36.42
N SER A 256 3.38 14.55 36.93
CA SER A 256 2.98 14.61 38.34
C SER A 256 2.06 13.45 38.70
N ALA A 257 1.06 13.17 37.86
CA ALA A 257 0.12 12.06 38.08
C ALA A 257 0.82 10.69 38.06
N GLN A 258 1.77 10.47 37.14
CA GLN A 258 2.58 9.24 37.12
C GLN A 258 3.44 9.11 38.38
N ILE A 259 4.08 10.19 38.84
CA ILE A 259 4.88 10.18 40.06
C ILE A 259 4.01 9.85 41.27
N ASP A 260 2.81 10.42 41.36
CA ASP A 260 1.91 10.17 42.48
C ASP A 260 1.35 8.74 42.45
N ALA A 261 1.07 8.18 41.27
CA ALA A 261 0.71 6.77 41.11
C ALA A 261 1.86 5.84 41.55
N LEU A 262 3.10 6.13 41.13
CA LEU A 262 4.27 5.34 41.52
C LEU A 262 4.54 5.39 43.03
N LYS A 263 4.34 6.55 43.65
CA LYS A 263 4.42 6.70 45.12
C LYS A 263 3.36 5.86 45.81
N HIS A 264 2.13 5.87 45.31
CA HIS A 264 1.05 5.05 45.86
C HIS A 264 1.36 3.56 45.75
N GLU A 265 1.87 3.09 44.62
CA GLU A 265 2.33 1.69 44.45
C GLU A 265 3.46 1.35 45.43
N MET A 266 4.42 2.26 45.63
CA MET A 266 5.49 2.07 46.61
C MET A 266 4.96 1.96 48.05
N ASP A 267 4.01 2.82 48.43
CA ASP A 267 3.40 2.81 49.76
C ASP A 267 2.58 1.54 49.98
N GLU A 268 1.80 1.09 48.99
CA GLU A 268 1.05 -0.17 49.04
C GLU A 268 1.98 -1.38 49.13
N ALA A 269 3.02 -1.46 48.29
CA ALA A 269 4.00 -2.54 48.34
C ALA A 269 4.71 -2.59 49.71
N THR A 270 5.04 -1.43 50.28
CA THR A 270 5.66 -1.32 51.62
C THR A 270 4.70 -1.79 52.71
N GLN A 271 3.42 -1.43 52.64
CA GLN A 271 2.40 -1.89 53.58
C GLN A 271 2.17 -3.40 53.50
N ILE A 272 2.08 -3.96 52.28
CA ILE A 272 1.94 -5.41 52.05
C ILE A 272 3.16 -6.17 52.59
N ALA A 273 4.38 -5.70 52.31
CA ALA A 273 5.60 -6.32 52.83
C ALA A 273 5.68 -6.25 54.36
N GLY A 274 5.25 -5.11 54.94
CA GLY A 274 5.14 -4.94 56.39
C GLY A 274 4.11 -5.88 57.02
N ALA A 275 2.96 -6.08 56.38
CA ALA A 275 1.93 -7.00 56.83
C ALA A 275 2.38 -8.47 56.72
N ALA A 276 3.02 -8.84 55.60
CA ALA A 276 3.58 -10.18 55.40
C ALA A 276 4.65 -10.54 56.43
N ARG A 277 5.54 -9.59 56.79
CA ARG A 277 6.55 -9.78 57.84
C ARG A 277 5.93 -9.95 59.24
N ARG A 278 4.76 -9.37 59.51
CA ARG A 278 4.03 -9.56 60.77
C ARG A 278 3.19 -10.84 60.81
N ALA A 279 2.84 -11.39 59.64
CA ALA A 279 2.04 -12.60 59.51
C ALA A 279 2.89 -13.89 59.39
N ALA A 280 4.21 -13.78 59.18
CA ALA A 280 5.12 -14.91 59.23
C ALA A 280 5.45 -15.23 60.72
N PRO A 281 5.17 -16.46 61.19
CA PRO A 281 5.40 -16.87 62.59
C PRO A 281 6.87 -17.01 62.96
#